data_AF-A0A671XXM8-F1
#
_entry.id   AF-A0A671XXM8-F1
#
_cell.length_a   1.000
_cell.length_b   1.000
_cell.length_c   1.000
_cell.angle_alpha   90.00
_cell.angle_beta   90.00
_cell.angle_gamma   90.00
#
_symmetry.space_group_name_H-M   'P 1'
#
loop_
_entity.id
_entity.type
_entity.pdbx_description
1 polymer ?
#
loop_
_entity_poly.entity_id
_entity_poly.type
_entity_poly.pdbx_seq_one_letter_code
_entity_poly.pdbx_strand_id
1 'polypeptide(L)'
;MSTLDVDDFIQQNRALADKVETHRGYWESEKHWEPRREFILRNINDFQLPQLDQLLALSMVWANNVFLGCRYSAELLEKVREMAEGIEVVDAPVFKTRDEIMKKQQGR
;
A
#
# COMPACT_ATOMS: atom_id res chain seq x y z
N MET A 1 -23.76 3.75 -23.03
CA MET A 1 -22.36 4.25 -23.04
C MET A 1 -21.84 4.07 -24.46
N SER A 2 -21.54 5.18 -25.13
CA SER A 2 -20.97 5.17 -26.50
C SER A 2 -19.52 4.69 -26.47
N THR A 3 -19.00 4.16 -27.57
CA THR A 3 -17.59 3.72 -27.66
C THR A 3 -16.59 4.82 -27.31
N LEU A 4 -16.92 6.08 -27.64
CA LEU A 4 -16.15 7.27 -27.28
C LEU A 4 -15.99 7.46 -25.76
N ASP A 5 -17.01 7.08 -24.99
CA ASP A 5 -17.02 7.19 -23.52
C ASP A 5 -16.00 6.21 -22.92
N VAL A 6 -15.95 4.98 -23.45
CA VAL A 6 -15.03 3.94 -23.00
C VAL A 6 -13.57 4.29 -23.29
N ASP A 7 -13.28 4.82 -24.48
CA ASP A 7 -11.93 5.21 -24.88
C ASP A 7 -11.39 6.34 -23.98
N ASP A 8 -12.22 7.33 -23.66
CA ASP A 8 -11.87 8.43 -22.75
C ASP A 8 -11.55 7.91 -21.34
N PHE A 9 -12.36 7.00 -20.80
CA PHE A 9 -12.10 6.38 -19.50
C PHE A 9 -10.79 5.58 -19.49
N ILE A 10 -10.49 4.84 -20.55
CA ILE A 10 -9.22 4.10 -20.67
C ILE A 10 -8.04 5.07 -20.67
N GLN A 11 -8.14 6.18 -21.40
CA GLN A 11 -7.08 7.18 -21.48
C GLN A 11 -6.84 7.86 -20.14
N GLN A 12 -7.90 8.21 -19.41
CA GLN A 12 -7.80 8.77 -18.05
C GLN A 12 -7.14 7.80 -17.07
N ASN A 13 -7.54 6.52 -17.10
CA ASN A 13 -6.95 5.49 -16.23
C ASN A 13 -5.46 5.28 -16.51
N ARG A 14 -5.04 5.33 -17.78
CA ARG A 14 -3.62 5.26 -18.15
C ARG A 14 -2.84 6.47 -17.63
N ALA A 15 -3.36 7.68 -17.84
CA ALA A 15 -2.72 8.90 -17.34
C ALA A 15 -2.60 8.91 -15.81
N LEU A 16 -3.61 8.40 -15.10
CA LEU A 16 -3.57 8.23 -13.65
C LEU A 16 -2.48 7.22 -13.24
N ALA A 17 -2.39 6.07 -13.91
CA ALA A 17 -1.37 5.08 -13.64
C ALA A 17 0.03 5.65 -13.85
N ASP A 18 0.27 6.35 -14.96
CA ASP A 18 1.55 7.00 -15.27
C ASP A 18 1.91 8.05 -14.21
N LYS A 19 0.93 8.80 -13.72
CA LYS A 19 1.12 9.75 -12.61
C LYS A 19 1.52 9.01 -11.33
N VAL A 20 0.89 7.88 -11.00
CA VAL A 20 1.26 7.11 -9.80
C VAL A 20 2.68 6.57 -9.88
N GLU A 21 3.16 6.15 -11.05
CA GLU A 21 4.56 5.73 -11.24
C GLU A 21 5.58 6.80 -10.83
N THR A 22 5.24 8.09 -10.94
CA THR A 22 6.12 9.19 -10.50
C THR A 22 6.37 9.21 -8.99
N HIS A 23 5.57 8.51 -8.19
CA HIS A 23 5.69 8.47 -6.73
C HIS A 23 6.58 7.34 -6.21
N ARG A 24 7.12 6.51 -7.10
CA ARG A 24 8.04 5.44 -6.75
C ARG A 24 9.38 5.99 -6.27
N GLY A 25 9.83 5.57 -5.09
CA GLY A 25 11.16 5.88 -4.58
C GLY A 25 12.25 5.05 -5.27
N TYR A 26 13.45 5.62 -5.45
CA TYR A 26 14.57 4.91 -6.08
C TYR A 26 15.06 3.69 -5.27
N TRP A 27 14.77 3.66 -3.96
CA TRP A 27 15.16 2.59 -3.03
C TRP A 27 14.14 1.45 -2.97
N GLU A 28 13.01 1.55 -3.68
CA GLU A 28 11.94 0.57 -3.63
C GLU A 28 12.16 -0.55 -4.65
N SER A 29 12.27 -1.77 -4.13
CA SER A 29 12.20 -2.98 -4.96
C SER A 29 10.80 -3.17 -5.53
N GLU A 30 10.66 -3.91 -6.63
CA GLU A 30 9.35 -4.24 -7.23
C GLU A 30 8.40 -4.85 -6.20
N LYS A 31 8.90 -5.75 -5.34
CA LYS A 31 8.11 -6.38 -4.28
C LYS A 31 7.50 -5.39 -3.28
N HIS A 32 8.16 -4.26 -3.05
CA HIS A 32 7.60 -3.17 -2.23
C HIS A 32 6.69 -2.27 -3.06
N TRP A 33 7.12 -1.93 -4.28
CA TRP A 33 6.45 -0.96 -5.12
C TRP A 33 5.10 -1.46 -5.62
N GLU A 34 5.00 -2.70 -6.12
CA GLU A 34 3.75 -3.22 -6.70
C GLU A 34 2.56 -3.12 -5.71
N PRO A 35 2.67 -3.58 -4.44
CA PRO A 35 1.54 -3.49 -3.52
C PRO A 35 1.29 -2.06 -3.02
N ARG A 36 2.35 -1.24 -2.90
CA ARG A 36 2.21 0.17 -2.54
C ARG A 36 1.54 0.98 -3.66
N ARG A 37 1.86 0.70 -4.92
CA ARG A 37 1.23 1.29 -6.09
C ARG A 37 -0.27 0.98 -6.11
N GLU A 38 -0.63 -0.28 -5.85
CA GLU A 38 -2.03 -0.69 -5.73
C GLU A 38 -2.75 0.05 -4.58
N PHE A 39 -2.06 0.20 -3.43
CA PHE A 39 -2.57 1.00 -2.32
C PHE A 39 -2.89 2.44 -2.73
N ILE A 40 -1.99 3.08 -3.47
CA ILE A 40 -2.19 4.45 -3.95
C ILE A 40 -3.37 4.49 -4.93
N LEU A 41 -3.38 3.65 -5.97
CA LEU A 41 -4.43 3.65 -7.01
C LEU A 41 -5.82 3.41 -6.44
N ARG A 42 -5.95 2.55 -5.44
CA ARG A 42 -7.22 2.27 -4.80
C ARG A 42 -7.79 3.47 -4.05
N ASN A 43 -6.93 4.20 -3.36
CA ASN A 43 -7.34 5.28 -2.46
C ASN A 43 -7.28 6.67 -3.13
N ILE A 44 -6.62 6.83 -4.28
CA ILE A 44 -6.34 8.15 -4.89
C ILE A 44 -7.59 8.99 -5.18
N ASN A 45 -8.72 8.35 -5.46
CA ASN A 45 -9.99 9.04 -5.73
C ASN A 45 -10.61 9.67 -4.47
N ASP A 46 -10.27 9.15 -3.28
CA ASP A 46 -10.76 9.67 -1.99
C ASP A 46 -9.92 10.84 -1.47
N PHE A 47 -8.74 11.08 -2.06
CA PHE A 47 -7.81 12.13 -1.65
C PHE A 47 -7.71 13.22 -2.73
N GLN A 48 -8.33 14.36 -2.47
CA GLN A 48 -8.16 15.55 -3.32
C GLN A 48 -6.87 16.29 -2.94
N LEU A 49 -6.22 16.95 -3.92
CA LEU A 49 -5.13 17.89 -3.62
C LEU A 49 -5.65 18.94 -2.61
N PRO A 50 -4.95 19.22 -1.49
CA PRO A 50 -3.54 18.95 -1.18
C PRO A 50 -3.26 17.65 -0.39
N GLN A 51 -4.26 16.80 -0.15
CA GLN A 51 -4.16 15.62 0.73
C GLN A 51 -3.41 14.43 0.08
N LEU A 52 -2.92 14.59 -1.15
CA LEU A 52 -2.15 13.56 -1.85
C LEU A 52 -0.88 13.19 -1.07
N ASP A 53 -0.20 14.17 -0.47
CA ASP A 53 1.00 13.91 0.36
C ASP A 53 0.67 13.02 1.57
N GLN A 54 -0.52 13.20 2.14
CA GLN A 54 -1.00 12.36 3.24
C GLN A 54 -1.24 10.92 2.77
N LEU A 55 -1.84 10.71 1.58
CA LEU A 55 -2.00 9.39 0.99
C LEU A 55 -0.63 8.72 0.76
N LEU A 56 0.33 9.46 0.20
CA LEU A 56 1.68 8.94 -0.04
C LEU A 56 2.36 8.54 1.27
N ALA A 57 2.22 9.34 2.34
CA ALA A 57 2.72 8.99 3.66
C ALA A 57 2.05 7.74 4.24
N LEU A 58 0.72 7.61 4.14
CA LEU A 58 -0.02 6.43 4.59
C LEU A 58 0.39 5.16 3.82
N SER A 59 0.61 5.28 2.51
CA SER A 59 1.10 4.16 1.68
C SER A 59 2.48 3.67 2.14
N MET A 60 3.36 4.59 2.56
CA MET A 60 4.67 4.25 3.11
C MET A 60 4.57 3.61 4.49
N VAL A 61 3.71 4.13 5.37
CA VAL A 61 3.46 3.55 6.70
C VAL A 61 3.00 2.10 6.56
N TRP A 62 2.05 1.85 5.66
CA TRP A 62 1.57 0.50 5.36
C TRP A 62 2.68 -0.40 4.84
N ALA A 63 3.39 0.03 3.78
CA ALA A 63 4.48 -0.75 3.19
C ALA A 63 5.59 -1.06 4.22
N ASN A 64 6.02 -0.07 5.00
CA ASN A 64 7.03 -0.25 6.03
C ASN A 64 6.58 -1.22 7.14
N ASN A 65 5.30 -1.18 7.51
CA ASN A 65 4.75 -2.14 8.46
C ASN A 65 4.77 -3.56 7.89
N VAL A 66 4.29 -3.75 6.66
CA VAL A 66 4.14 -5.06 6.00
C VAL A 66 5.49 -5.68 5.63
N PHE A 67 6.43 -4.90 5.11
CA PHE A 67 7.67 -5.42 4.53
C PHE A 67 8.92 -5.22 5.39
N LEU A 68 8.89 -4.26 6.32
CA LEU A 68 10.03 -3.96 7.21
C LEU A 68 9.69 -4.22 8.69
N GLY A 69 8.43 -4.51 9.01
CA GLY A 69 7.99 -4.77 10.38
C GLY A 69 8.01 -3.51 11.25
N CYS A 70 8.00 -2.31 10.66
CA CYS A 70 7.93 -1.07 11.43
C CYS A 70 6.66 -1.01 12.29
N ARG A 71 6.76 -0.41 13.47
CA ARG A 71 5.66 -0.28 14.42
C ARG A 71 5.23 1.18 14.52
N TYR A 72 3.91 1.38 14.55
CA TYR A 72 3.26 2.67 14.68
C TYR A 72 2.15 2.56 15.73
N SER A 73 1.40 3.64 15.97
CA SER A 73 0.24 3.58 16.85
C SER A 73 -0.80 2.59 16.32
N ALA A 74 -1.52 1.93 17.22
CA ALA A 74 -2.54 0.95 16.86
C ALA A 74 -3.64 1.58 15.97
N GLU A 75 -4.05 2.80 16.28
CA GLU A 75 -5.01 3.57 15.49
C GLU A 75 -4.55 3.80 14.04
N LEU A 76 -3.27 4.17 13.85
CA LEU A 76 -2.73 4.39 12.51
C LEU A 76 -2.62 3.09 11.72
N LEU A 77 -2.21 2.00 12.37
CA LEU A 77 -2.10 0.68 11.75
C LEU A 77 -3.46 0.13 11.34
N GLU A 78 -4.49 0.32 12.17
CA GLU A 78 -5.85 -0.08 11.85
C GLU A 78 -6.35 0.67 10.61
N LYS A 79 -6.19 2.00 10.59
CA LYS A 79 -6.57 2.82 9.45
C LYS A 79 -5.90 2.37 8.14
N VAL A 80 -4.57 2.19 8.14
CA VAL A 80 -3.88 1.78 6.90
C VAL A 80 -4.19 0.34 6.50
N ARG A 81 -4.58 -0.52 7.45
CA ARG A 81 -5.05 -1.88 7.16
C ARG A 81 -6.39 -1.86 6.44
N GLU A 82 -7.34 -1.05 6.90
CA GLU A 82 -8.63 -0.84 6.24
C GLU A 82 -8.45 -0.30 4.81
N MET A 83 -7.58 0.71 4.63
CA MET A 83 -7.27 1.27 3.31
C MET A 83 -6.61 0.26 2.34
N ALA A 84 -5.98 -0.78 2.87
CA ALA A 84 -5.30 -1.83 2.11
C ALA A 84 -6.16 -3.10 1.91
N GLU A 85 -7.41 -3.13 2.34
CA GLU A 85 -8.23 -4.33 2.36
C GLU A 85 -8.35 -4.99 0.97
N GLY A 86 -7.82 -6.19 0.76
CA GLY A 86 -7.88 -6.87 -0.55
C GLY A 86 -6.71 -6.57 -1.49
N ILE A 87 -5.68 -5.85 -1.01
CA ILE A 87 -4.37 -5.87 -1.65
C ILE A 87 -3.67 -7.17 -1.24
N GLU A 88 -3.38 -8.03 -2.21
CA GLU A 88 -2.65 -9.27 -1.97
C GLU A 88 -1.13 -9.00 -1.97
N VAL A 89 -0.46 -9.38 -0.89
CA VAL A 89 1.01 -9.30 -0.78
C VAL A 89 1.57 -10.70 -0.86
N VAL A 90 2.20 -11.01 -2.00
CA VAL A 90 2.88 -12.28 -2.22
C VAL A 90 4.17 -12.34 -1.41
N ASP A 91 4.39 -13.44 -0.71
CA ASP A 91 5.60 -13.70 0.10
C ASP A 91 5.90 -12.62 1.16
N ALA A 92 4.86 -12.12 1.85
CA ALA A 92 5.03 -11.14 2.92
C ALA A 92 6.00 -11.66 4.01
N PRO A 93 6.98 -10.86 4.45
CA PRO A 93 7.92 -11.27 5.49
C PRO A 93 7.21 -11.57 6.82
N VAL A 94 7.56 -12.68 7.46
CA VAL A 94 7.01 -13.04 8.77
C VAL A 94 7.91 -12.51 9.88
N PHE A 95 7.54 -11.37 10.47
CA PHE A 95 8.21 -10.81 11.64
C PHE A 95 7.75 -11.52 12.90
N LYS A 96 8.63 -12.32 13.51
CA LYS A 96 8.38 -12.91 14.84
C LYS A 96 9.21 -12.20 15.88
N THR A 97 8.58 -11.79 16.97
CA THR A 97 9.33 -11.28 18.13
C THR A 97 9.99 -12.44 18.87
N ARG A 98 11.07 -12.14 19.63
CA ARG A 98 11.73 -13.14 20.49
C ARG A 98 10.73 -13.81 21.44
N ASP A 99 9.82 -13.04 22.02
CA ASP A 99 8.84 -13.52 22.97
C ASP A 99 7.80 -14.46 22.33
N GLU A 100 7.40 -14.20 21.08
CA GLU A 100 6.54 -15.11 20.30
C GLU A 100 7.25 -16.43 19.98
N ILE A 101 8.55 -16.38 19.67
CA ILE A 101 9.37 -17.58 19.44
C ILE A 101 9.46 -18.40 20.72
N MET A 102 9.72 -17.75 21.86
CA MET A 102 9.83 -18.40 23.17
C MET A 102 8.50 -19.02 23.63
N LYS A 103 7.36 -18.34 23.45
CA LYS A 103 6.03 -18.90 23.75
C LYS A 103 5.71 -20.14 22.92
N LYS A 104 6.09 -20.17 21.64
CA LYS A 104 5.92 -21.35 20.78
C LYS A 104 6.76 -22.55 21.22
N GLN A 105 7.90 -22.33 21.88
CA GLN A 105 8.77 -23.39 22.38
C GLN A 105 8.30 -23.95 23.73
N GLN A 106 7.61 -23.16 24.56
CA GLN A 106 7.07 -23.60 25.85
C GLN A 106 5.78 -24.43 25.75
N GLY A 107 5.11 -24.41 24.58
CA GLY A 107 3.91 -25.20 24.30
C GLY A 107 4.18 -26.55 23.60
N ARG A 108 5.45 -27.01 23.57
CA ARG A 108 5.89 -28.30 23.03
C ARG A 108 6.55 -29.11 24.14
#